data_AF-A0A0L7KHJ4-F1
#
_entry.id   AF-A0A0L7KHJ4-F1
#
_cell.length_a   1.000
_cell.length_b   1.000
_cell.length_c   1.000
_cell.angle_alpha   90.00
_cell.angle_beta   90.00
_cell.angle_gamma   90.00
#
_symmetry.space_group_name_H-M   'P 1'
#
loop_
_entity.id
_entity.type
_entity.pdbx_description
1 polymer ?
#
loop_
_entity_poly.entity_id
_entity_poly.type
_entity_poly.pdbx_seq_one_letter_code
_entity_poly.pdbx_strand_id
1 'polypeptide(L)'
;FYLKNEKENDEDELLLDEELGVFPTKCPISQMPFENPVTQRHNKDTIECPIAACKKKVYKSSLHPDYEFLHHSRYKKFRDHITDALEYFNNIRNEEKEILDFAE
;
A
#
# COMPACT_ATOMS: atom_id res chain seq x y z
N PHE A 1 34.46 7.07 23.98
CA PHE A 1 33.82 7.11 25.30
C PHE A 1 32.66 6.14 25.28
N TYR A 2 32.81 5.00 25.97
CA TYR A 2 31.70 4.10 26.28
C TYR A 2 30.87 4.75 27.38
N LEU A 3 29.57 4.89 27.14
CA LEU A 3 28.58 4.97 28.21
C LEU A 3 27.66 3.77 28.03
N LYS A 4 28.03 2.69 28.71
CA LYS A 4 27.10 1.64 29.10
C LYS A 4 25.96 2.30 29.88
N ASN A 5 24.78 2.29 29.30
CA ASN A 5 23.55 2.23 30.07
C ASN A 5 22.89 0.91 29.69
N GLU A 6 23.45 -0.18 30.23
CA GLU A 6 22.75 -1.45 30.39
C GLU A 6 21.66 -1.20 31.45
N LYS A 7 20.50 -0.73 31.02
CA LYS A 7 19.26 -1.04 31.74
C LYS A 7 18.75 -2.32 31.12
N GLU A 8 19.02 -3.42 31.80
CA GLU A 8 18.26 -4.67 31.69
C GLU A 8 16.79 -4.32 31.87
N ASN A 9 16.10 -4.14 30.75
CA ASN A 9 14.66 -4.32 30.66
C ASN A 9 14.48 -5.41 29.61
N ASP A 10 14.59 -6.65 30.06
CA ASP A 10 14.14 -7.84 29.36
C ASP A 10 12.60 -7.83 29.29
N GLU A 11 12.02 -6.78 28.69
CA GLU A 11 10.67 -6.88 28.17
C GLU A 11 10.82 -7.46 26.77
N ASP A 12 10.58 -8.76 26.67
CA ASP A 12 10.47 -9.57 25.47
C ASP A 12 10.09 -8.73 24.23
N GLU A 13 11.10 -8.24 23.50
CA GLU A 13 10.90 -7.56 22.22
C GLU A 13 10.40 -8.63 21.26
N LEU A 14 9.08 -8.71 21.15
CA LEU A 14 8.40 -9.73 20.38
C LEU A 14 8.74 -9.46 18.91
N LEU A 15 9.66 -10.27 18.37
CA LEU A 15 10.01 -10.25 16.95
C LEU A 15 8.76 -10.61 16.16
N LEU A 16 8.10 -9.58 15.66
CA LEU A 16 6.98 -9.70 14.73
C LEU A 16 7.57 -9.83 13.33
N ASP A 17 7.39 -11.01 12.73
CA ASP A 17 7.56 -11.15 11.29
C ASP A 17 6.41 -10.40 10.61
N GLU A 18 6.57 -9.09 10.45
CA GLU A 18 5.59 -8.24 9.78
C GLU A 18 5.58 -8.56 8.28
N GLU A 19 4.56 -9.29 7.83
CA GLU A 19 4.29 -9.42 6.39
C GLU A 19 3.97 -8.05 5.78
N LEU A 20 4.39 -7.84 4.53
CA LEU A 20 4.09 -6.62 3.78
C LEU A 20 2.57 -6.37 3.74
N GLY A 21 2.12 -5.35 4.46
CA GLY A 21 0.71 -4.95 4.49
C GLY A 21 0.15 -4.66 3.10
N VAL A 22 -0.94 -5.32 2.74
CA VAL A 22 -1.64 -5.11 1.47
C VAL A 22 -2.74 -4.07 1.65
N PHE A 23 -2.69 -3.00 0.85
CA PHE A 23 -3.76 -2.01 0.84
C PHE A 23 -5.00 -2.55 0.11
N PRO A 24 -6.21 -2.33 0.65
CA PRO A 24 -7.45 -2.77 0.01
C PRO A 24 -7.67 -2.03 -1.32
N THR A 25 -8.14 -2.74 -2.34
CA THR A 25 -8.35 -2.16 -3.69
C THR A 25 -9.75 -1.59 -3.89
N LYS A 26 -10.71 -1.95 -3.02
CA LYS A 26 -12.12 -1.58 -3.15
C LYS A 26 -12.65 -0.95 -1.86
N CYS A 27 -13.53 0.03 -2.01
CA CYS A 27 -14.23 0.67 -0.92
C CYS A 27 -15.22 -0.31 -0.26
N PRO A 28 -15.22 -0.46 1.08
CA PRO A 28 -16.15 -1.37 1.76
C PRO A 28 -17.62 -0.96 1.60
N ILE A 29 -17.90 0.32 1.33
CA ILE A 29 -19.26 0.84 1.14
C ILE A 29 -19.74 0.59 -0.30
N SER A 30 -18.99 1.07 -1.30
CA SER A 30 -19.44 1.05 -2.70
C SER A 30 -18.98 -0.18 -3.48
N GLN A 31 -18.01 -0.94 -2.96
CA GLN A 31 -17.33 -2.04 -3.66
C GLN A 31 -16.62 -1.62 -4.96
N MET A 32 -16.51 -0.31 -5.21
CA MET A 32 -15.80 0.31 -6.33
C MET A 32 -14.36 0.65 -5.92
N PRO A 33 -13.44 0.85 -6.89
CA PRO A 33 -12.13 1.39 -6.61
C PRO A 33 -12.20 2.71 -5.84
N PHE A 34 -11.23 2.97 -4.97
CA PHE A 34 -11.17 4.22 -4.22
C PHE A 34 -10.81 5.39 -5.14
N GLU A 35 -11.68 6.40 -5.21
CA GLU A 35 -11.37 7.69 -5.83
C GLU A 35 -10.76 8.68 -4.83
N ASN A 36 -11.42 8.83 -3.68
CA ASN A 36 -11.01 9.74 -2.60
C ASN A 36 -10.92 8.97 -1.27
N PRO A 37 -9.82 8.26 -1.02
CA PRO A 37 -9.65 7.50 0.22
C PRO A 37 -9.57 8.46 1.41
N VAL A 38 -10.35 8.19 2.46
CA VAL A 38 -10.40 8.99 3.68
C VAL A 38 -10.24 8.12 4.90
N THR A 39 -9.57 8.65 5.92
CA THR A 39 -9.42 8.02 7.23
C THR A 39 -9.70 9.01 8.34
N GLN A 40 -9.83 8.48 9.56
CA GLN A 40 -10.03 9.26 10.77
C GLN A 40 -9.03 8.83 11.83
N ARG A 41 -8.27 9.79 12.36
CA ARG A 41 -7.35 9.57 13.48
C ARG A 41 -8.05 9.49 14.85
N HIS A 42 -9.12 10.27 15.06
CA HIS A 42 -9.76 10.43 16.37
C HIS A 42 -11.17 9.87 16.39
N ASN A 43 -11.50 9.01 17.36
CA ASN A 43 -12.85 8.49 17.55
C ASN A 43 -13.83 9.61 17.97
N LYS A 44 -14.98 9.74 17.29
CA LYS A 44 -16.02 10.72 17.63
C LYS A 44 -17.43 10.16 17.45
N ASP A 45 -18.33 10.49 18.37
CA ASP A 45 -19.60 9.78 18.62
C ASP A 45 -20.76 10.11 17.67
N THR A 46 -20.74 9.62 16.43
CA THR A 46 -21.90 9.85 15.52
C THR A 46 -22.23 8.75 14.51
N ILE A 47 -21.25 8.18 13.82
CA ILE A 47 -21.48 7.22 12.71
C ILE A 47 -20.56 6.02 12.90
N GLU A 48 -20.99 4.81 12.56
CA GLU A 48 -20.10 3.63 12.63
C GLU A 48 -19.13 3.57 11.45
N CYS A 49 -17.89 3.14 11.71
CA CYS A 49 -16.91 2.90 10.65
C CYS A 49 -17.32 1.67 9.82
N PRO A 50 -17.31 1.75 8.47
CA PRO A 50 -17.70 0.63 7.60
C PRO A 50 -16.65 -0.50 7.52
N ILE A 51 -15.51 -0.36 8.20
CA ILE A 51 -14.44 -1.37 8.19
C ILE A 51 -14.79 -2.49 9.16
N ALA A 52 -14.76 -3.73 8.69
CA ALA A 52 -15.02 -4.90 9.53
C ALA A 52 -14.12 -4.92 10.77
N ALA A 53 -14.69 -5.27 11.93
CA ALA A 53 -14.03 -5.25 13.25
C ALA A 53 -13.55 -3.87 13.74
N CYS A 54 -13.74 -2.78 12.99
CA CYS A 54 -13.44 -1.43 13.46
C CYS A 54 -14.58 -0.90 14.34
N LYS A 55 -14.31 -0.73 15.64
CA LYS A 55 -15.28 -0.16 16.60
C LYS A 55 -15.19 1.37 16.73
N LYS A 56 -14.39 2.03 15.89
CA LYS A 56 -14.26 3.48 15.91
C LYS A 56 -15.53 4.10 15.34
N LYS A 57 -16.04 5.13 16.02
CA LYS A 57 -17.09 5.98 15.51
C LYS A 57 -16.47 7.16 14.75
N VAL A 58 -17.13 7.54 13.68
CA VAL A 58 -16.71 8.48 12.66
C VAL A 58 -17.54 9.76 12.75
N TYR A 59 -16.88 10.90 12.56
CA TYR A 59 -17.51 12.21 12.44
C TYR A 59 -16.97 12.95 11.21
N LYS A 60 -17.89 13.58 10.46
CA LYS A 60 -17.57 14.21 9.16
C LYS A 60 -16.41 15.20 9.22
N SER A 61 -16.35 16.05 10.24
CA SER A 61 -15.31 17.09 10.35
C SER A 61 -13.93 16.53 10.77
N SER A 62 -13.86 15.24 11.09
CA SER A 62 -12.63 14.57 11.52
C SER A 62 -12.10 13.59 10.47
N LEU A 63 -12.82 13.41 9.37
CA LEU A 63 -12.32 12.71 8.19
C LEU A 63 -11.30 13.58 7.46
N HIS A 64 -10.17 12.98 7.09
CA HIS A 64 -9.15 13.60 6.26
C HIS A 64 -8.73 12.65 5.14
N PRO A 65 -8.14 13.17 4.05
CA PRO A 65 -7.54 12.32 3.02
C PRO A 65 -6.53 11.35 3.61
N ASP A 66 -6.54 10.12 3.12
CA ASP A 66 -5.56 9.10 3.49
C ASP A 66 -4.32 9.24 2.60
N TYR A 67 -3.32 9.99 3.08
CA TYR A 67 -2.10 10.22 2.34
C TYR A 67 -1.25 8.96 2.16
N GLU A 68 -1.24 8.04 3.13
CA GLU A 68 -0.49 6.78 3.03
C GLU A 68 -1.06 5.90 1.91
N PHE A 69 -2.40 5.76 1.87
CA PHE A 69 -3.07 5.07 0.78
C PHE A 69 -2.79 5.73 -0.58
N LEU A 70 -2.89 7.06 -0.65
CA LEU A 70 -2.63 7.80 -1.90
C LEU A 70 -1.20 7.60 -2.39
N HIS A 71 -0.21 7.66 -1.50
CA HIS A 71 1.19 7.40 -1.85
C HIS A 71 1.40 5.97 -2.32
N HIS A 72 0.84 4.98 -1.62
CA HIS A 72 0.92 3.57 -2.01
C HIS A 72 0.28 3.34 -3.40
N SER A 73 -0.92 3.88 -3.63
CA SER A 73 -1.62 3.74 -4.91
C SER A 73 -0.83 4.35 -6.07
N ARG A 74 -0.25 5.54 -5.88
CA ARG A 74 0.60 6.18 -6.89
C ARG A 74 1.87 5.41 -7.17
N TYR A 75 2.54 4.93 -6.12
CA TYR A 75 3.74 4.12 -6.26
C TYR A 75 3.47 2.81 -6.99
N LYS A 76 2.36 2.14 -6.68
CA LYS A 76 1.92 0.94 -7.38
C LYS A 76 1.72 1.20 -8.87
N LYS A 77 0.96 2.24 -9.24
CA LYS A 77 0.76 2.62 -10.66
C LYS A 77 2.07 2.89 -11.39
N PHE A 78 3.02 3.57 -10.73
CA PHE A 78 4.34 3.82 -11.29
C PHE A 78 5.11 2.52 -11.53
N ARG A 79 5.11 1.60 -10.56
CA ARG A 79 5.76 0.29 -10.69
C ARG A 79 5.14 -0.53 -11.83
N ASP A 80 3.81 -0.54 -11.91
CA ASP A 80 3.07 -1.25 -12.96
C ASP A 80 3.47 -0.71 -14.34
N HIS A 81 3.50 0.62 -14.52
CA HIS A 81 3.96 1.25 -15.78
C HIS A 81 5.40 0.89 -16.16
N ILE A 82 6.32 0.82 -15.19
CA ILE A 82 7.71 0.40 -15.46
C ILE A 82 7.73 -1.05 -15.94
N THR A 83 6.93 -1.90 -15.31
CA THR A 83 6.87 -3.33 -15.63
C THR A 83 6.33 -3.53 -17.04
N ASP A 84 5.22 -2.87 -17.37
CA ASP A 84 4.62 -2.89 -18.71
C ASP A 84 5.60 -2.40 -19.79
N ALA A 85 6.36 -1.34 -19.51
CA ALA A 85 7.37 -0.82 -20.42
C ALA A 85 8.51 -1.82 -20.64
N LEU A 86 9.00 -2.47 -19.58
CA LEU A 86 10.04 -3.49 -19.68
C LEU A 86 9.58 -4.70 -20.50
N GLU A 87 8.34 -5.15 -20.29
CA GLU A 87 7.73 -6.21 -21.10
C GLU A 87 7.64 -5.82 -22.58
N TYR A 88 7.18 -4.60 -22.87
CA TYR A 88 7.11 -4.08 -24.22
C TYR A 88 8.47 -4.09 -24.93
N PHE A 89 9.53 -3.58 -24.29
CA PHE A 89 10.88 -3.59 -24.87
C PHE A 89 11.45 -5.00 -25.06
N ASN A 90 11.18 -5.91 -24.12
CA ASN A 90 11.61 -7.30 -24.25
C ASN A 90 10.93 -7.98 -25.44
N ASN A 91 9.65 -7.70 -25.68
CA ASN A 91 8.91 -8.26 -26.81
C ASN A 91 9.49 -7.77 -28.14
N ILE A 92 9.74 -6.46 -28.30
CA ILE A 92 10.38 -5.92 -29.51
C ILE A 92 11.73 -6.60 -29.77
N ARG A 93 12.58 -6.71 -28.74
CA ARG A 93 13.90 -7.33 -28.89
C ARG A 93 13.81 -8.81 -29.28
N ASN A 94 12.79 -9.52 -28.81
CA ASN A 94 12.59 -10.91 -29.17
C ASN A 94 12.05 -11.05 -30.61
N GLU A 95 11.13 -10.18 -31.03
CA GLU A 95 10.66 -10.13 -32.43
C GLU A 95 11.81 -9.83 -33.41
N GLU A 96 12.70 -8.89 -33.07
CA GLU A 96 13.89 -8.59 -33.88
C GLU A 96 14.84 -9.80 -34.00
N LYS A 97 15.01 -10.57 -32.92
CA LYS A 97 15.81 -11.80 -32.95
C LYS A 97 15.17 -12.87 -33.81
N GLU A 98 13.86 -13.08 -33.70
CA GLU A 98 13.16 -14.03 -34.56
C GLU A 98 13.34 -13.66 -36.03
N ILE A 99 13.18 -12.39 -36.40
CA ILE A 99 13.38 -11.92 -37.79
C ILE A 99 14.80 -12.18 -38.29
N LEU A 100 15.82 -11.96 -37.44
CA LEU A 100 17.22 -12.25 -37.75
C LEU A 100 17.47 -13.75 -37.94
N ASP A 101 16.94 -14.59 -37.06
CA ASP A 101 17.05 -16.04 -37.13
C ASP A 101 16.30 -16.64 -38.35
N PHE A 102 15.27 -15.95 -38.87
CA PHE A 102 14.58 -16.33 -40.12
C PHE A 102 15.31 -15.88 -41.40
N ALA A 103 16.21 -14.91 -41.30
CA ALA A 103 16.92 -14.33 -42.45
C ALA A 103 18.30 -14.97 -42.74
N GLU A 104 18.77 -15.84 -41.84
CA GLU A 104 20.03 -16.61 -41.94
C GLU A 104 19.78 -18.05 -42.43
#